data_AF-A0A2T4MWR6-F1
#
_entry.id   AF-A0A2T4MWR6-F1
#
_cell.length_a   1.000
_cell.length_b   1.000
_cell.length_c   1.000
_cell.angle_alpha   90.00
_cell.angle_beta   90.00
_cell.angle_gamma   90.00
#
_symmetry.space_group_name_H-M   'P 1'
#
loop_
_entity.id
_entity.type
_entity.pdbx_description
1 polymer ?
#
loop_
_entity_poly.entity_id
_entity_poly.type
_entity_poly.pdbx_seq_one_letter_code
_entity_poly.pdbx_strand_id
1 'polypeptide(L)' 'MPKVQKRVKLKPTGFVAKCQCGVYIGAVDIRRTRNEDVSKLLGKWLFTDGCTVEPRFDGTWMETISPCRCESIEIQS' A
#
# COMPACT_ATOMS: atom_id res chain seq x y z
N MET A 1 30.81 -6.66 26.97
CA MET A 1 29.77 -5.84 26.31
C MET A 1 28.95 -6.76 25.40
N PRO A 2 27.62 -6.83 25.51
CA PRO A 2 26.83 -7.67 24.63
C PRO A 2 26.85 -7.08 23.21
N LYS A 3 27.14 -7.91 22.21
CA LYS A 3 27.11 -7.51 20.79
C LYS A 3 25.64 -7.36 20.38
N VAL A 4 25.17 -6.14 20.16
CA VAL A 4 23.83 -5.88 19.62
C VAL A 4 23.82 -6.33 18.16
N GLN A 5 23.24 -7.49 17.89
CA GLN A 5 23.08 -8.01 16.54
C GLN A 5 22.00 -7.17 15.83
N LYS A 6 22.43 -6.22 14.99
CA LYS A 6 21.54 -5.32 14.25
C LYS A 6 20.67 -6.14 13.29
N ARG A 7 19.42 -6.42 13.65
CA ARG A 7 18.45 -7.05 12.74
C ARG A 7 18.23 -6.11 11.55
N VAL A 8 18.76 -6.47 10.38
CA VAL A 8 18.51 -5.75 9.14
C VAL A 8 17.04 -5.96 8.79
N LYS A 9 16.22 -4.91 8.98
CA LYS A 9 14.82 -4.94 8.53
C LYS A 9 14.82 -4.83 7.01
N LEU A 10 14.13 -5.76 6.34
CA LEU A 10 13.92 -5.67 4.89
C LEU A 10 13.07 -4.45 4.59
N LYS A 11 13.48 -3.68 3.58
CA LYS A 11 12.67 -2.58 3.05
C LYS A 11 11.71 -3.16 2.01
N PRO A 12 10.44 -2.71 1.99
CA PRO A 12 9.54 -3.10 0.92
C PRO A 12 10.05 -2.59 -0.42
N THR A 13 9.74 -3.30 -1.49
CA THR A 13 9.97 -2.88 -2.88
C THR A 13 8.70 -2.29 -3.49
N GLY A 14 7.55 -2.49 -2.85
CA GLY A 14 6.28 -1.91 -3.24
C GLY A 14 5.23 -2.01 -2.16
N PHE A 15 4.06 -1.45 -2.46
CA PHE A 15 2.88 -1.51 -1.60
C PHE A 15 1.65 -1.77 -2.45
N VAL A 16 0.68 -2.47 -1.87
CA VAL A 16 -0.64 -2.61 -2.45
C VAL A 16 -1.71 -2.15 -1.47
N ALA A 17 -2.78 -1.58 -2.01
CA ALA A 17 -3.93 -1.12 -1.25
C ALA A 17 -5.10 -2.06 -1.44
N LYS A 18 -5.62 -2.56 -0.32
CA LYS A 18 -6.79 -3.41 -0.24
C LYS A 18 -7.95 -2.61 0.36
N CYS A 19 -9.05 -2.53 -0.37
CA CYS A 19 -10.27 -1.91 0.13
C CYS A 19 -10.90 -2.78 1.24
N GLN A 20 -11.79 -2.18 2.04
CA GLN A 20 -12.57 -2.88 3.07
C GLN A 20 -13.49 -3.97 2.48
N CYS A 21 -13.87 -3.86 1.20
CA CYS A 21 -14.58 -4.93 0.48
C CYS A 21 -13.68 -6.12 0.08
N GLY A 22 -12.39 -6.10 0.42
CA GLY A 22 -11.46 -7.21 0.27
C GLY A 22 -10.74 -7.29 -1.08
N VAL A 23 -11.01 -6.38 -2.02
CA VAL A 23 -10.32 -6.33 -3.32
C VAL A 23 -9.11 -5.40 -3.27
N TYR A 24 -8.05 -5.76 -4.00
CA TYR A 24 -6.92 -4.86 -4.22
C TYR A 24 -7.30 -3.80 -5.27
N ILE A 25 -7.18 -2.53 -4.90
CA ILE A 25 -7.59 -1.38 -5.72
C ILE A 25 -6.41 -0.55 -6.25
N GLY A 26 -5.20 -0.82 -5.75
CA GLY A 26 -4.02 -0.09 -6.18
C GLY A 26 -2.73 -0.81 -5.81
N ALA A 27 -1.67 -0.49 -6.56
CA ALA A 27 -0.32 -1.00 -6.37
C ALA A 27 0.70 0.08 -6.74
N VAL A 28 1.84 0.10 -6.05
CA VAL A 28 2.96 1.01 -6.32
C VAL A 28 4.30 0.30 -6.14
N ASP A 29 5.20 0.41 -7.12
CA ASP A 29 6.60 -0.02 -7.01
C ASP A 29 7.47 1.18 -6.65
N ILE A 30 8.03 1.18 -5.44
CA ILE A 30 8.80 2.34 -4.93
C ILE A 30 10.15 2.50 -5.61
N ARG A 31 10.63 1.51 -6.37
CA ARG A 31 11.86 1.60 -7.15
C ARG A 31 11.63 2.33 -8.47
N ARG A 32 10.37 2.44 -8.91
CA ARG A 32 9.97 3.05 -10.18
C ARG A 32 9.18 4.35 -10.02
N THR A 33 8.83 4.72 -8.80
CA THR A 33 8.03 5.91 -8.47
C THR A 33 8.81 6.82 -7.53
N ARG A 34 8.70 8.14 -7.71
CA ARG A 34 9.36 9.11 -6.83
C ARG A 34 8.77 9.04 -5.42
N ASN A 35 9.61 9.24 -4.40
CA ASN A 35 9.19 9.13 -2.99
C ASN A 35 8.02 10.06 -2.63
N GLU A 36 7.96 11.27 -3.20
CA GLU A 36 6.87 12.22 -2.97
C GLU A 36 5.53 11.69 -3.47
N ASP A 37 5.52 11.07 -4.65
CA ASP A 37 4.32 10.49 -5.24
C ASP A 37 3.87 9.24 -4.49
N VAL A 38 4.84 8.41 -4.06
CA VAL A 38 4.57 7.25 -3.17
C VAL A 38 3.91 7.75 -1.88
N SER A 39 4.47 8.77 -1.24
CA SER A 39 3.96 9.28 0.04
C SER A 39 2.54 9.85 -0.09
N LYS A 40 2.26 10.59 -1.16
CA LYS A 40 0.91 11.09 -1.47
C LYS A 40 -0.07 9.96 -1.70
N LEU A 41 0.31 8.95 -2.48
CA LEU A 41 -0.54 7.80 -2.79
C LEU A 41 -0.85 6.95 -1.56
N LEU A 42 0.16 6.66 -0.74
CA LEU A 42 -0.01 5.96 0.54
C LEU A 42 -0.93 6.75 1.48
N GLY A 43 -0.75 8.07 1.56
CA GLY A 43 -1.61 8.95 2.36
C GLY A 43 -3.06 8.89 1.89
N LYS A 44 -3.30 8.96 0.58
CA LYS A 44 -4.64 8.82 0.01
C LYS A 44 -5.28 7.48 0.39
N TRP A 45 -4.57 6.37 0.18
CA TRP A 45 -5.10 5.04 0.49
C TRP A 45 -5.45 4.87 1.96
N LEU A 46 -4.59 5.34 2.87
CA LEU A 46 -4.80 5.19 4.31
C LEU A 46 -5.87 6.13 4.86
N PHE A 47 -5.81 7.41 4.50
CA PHE A 47 -6.59 8.46 5.18
C PHE A 47 -7.84 8.89 4.41
N THR A 48 -7.84 8.81 3.08
CA THR A 48 -8.98 9.21 2.24
C THR A 48 -9.83 8.00 1.87
N ASP A 49 -9.19 6.93 1.38
CA ASP A 49 -9.90 5.77 0.84
C ASP A 49 -10.13 4.67 1.90
N GLY A 50 -9.59 4.82 3.12
CA GLY A 50 -9.80 3.88 4.23
C GLY A 50 -9.30 2.45 3.96
N CYS A 51 -8.28 2.31 3.12
CA CYS A 51 -7.72 1.05 2.67
C CYS A 51 -6.66 0.50 3.62
N THR A 52 -6.51 -0.84 3.60
CA THR A 52 -5.37 -1.52 4.19
C THR A 52 -4.20 -1.48 3.23
N VAL A 53 -3.03 -0.99 3.67
CA VAL A 53 -1.81 -1.00 2.88
C VAL A 53 -0.93 -2.18 3.28
N GLU A 54 -0.64 -3.07 2.34
CA GLU A 54 0.23 -4.21 2.54
C GLU A 54 1.57 -4.01 1.82
N PRO A 55 2.71 -4.20 2.50
CA PRO A 55 4.01 -4.17 1.84
C PRO A 55 4.24 -5.40 0.97
N ARG A 56 5.07 -5.24 -0.07
CA ARG A 56 5.65 -6.33 -0.86
C ARG A 56 7.18 -6.27 -0.75
N PHE A 57 7.79 -7.40 -0.45
CA PHE A 57 9.21 -7.52 -0.09
C PHE A 57 9.92 -8.50 -1.03
N ASP A 58 10.02 -8.17 -2.32
CA ASP A 58 10.85 -8.96 -3.25
C ASP A 58 11.17 -8.19 -4.54
N GLY A 59 12.13 -8.69 -5.33
CA GLY A 59 12.49 -8.18 -6.64
C GLY A 59 11.33 -8.21 -7.64
N THR A 60 10.41 -9.17 -7.51
CA THR A 60 9.26 -9.36 -8.38
C THR A 60 8.03 -9.75 -7.57
N TRP A 61 6.93 -9.03 -7.76
CA TRP A 61 5.61 -9.34 -7.20
C TRP A 61 4.55 -8.92 -8.21
N MET A 62 3.40 -9.57 -8.14
CA MET A 62 2.27 -9.35 -9.04
C MET A 62 0.99 -9.33 -8.23
N GLU A 63 0.12 -8.37 -8.53
CA GLU A 63 -1.19 -8.26 -7.90
C GLU A 63 -2.23 -7.85 -8.93
N THR A 64 -3.44 -8.40 -8.80
CA THR A 64 -4.57 -8.07 -9.67
C THR A 64 -5.34 -6.90 -9.08
N ILE A 65 -5.34 -5.78 -9.80
CA ILE A 65 -6.11 -4.60 -9.42
C ILE A 65 -7.53 -4.70 -9.97
N SER A 66 -8.52 -4.53 -9.11
CA SER A 66 -9.94 -4.53 -9.45
C SER A 66 -10.62 -3.25 -9.00
N PRO A 67 -11.69 -2.81 -9.68
CA PRO A 67 -12.53 -1.73 -9.17
C PRO A 67 -13.06 -2.05 -7.76
N CYS A 68 -13.17 -1.01 -6.93
CA CYS A 68 -13.80 -1.11 -5.62
C CYS A 68 -15.26 -1.59 -5.76
N ARG A 69 -15.72 -2.39 -4.80
CA ARG A 69 -17.09 -2.93 -4.75
C ARG A 69 -17.91 -2.35 -3.58
N CYS A 70 -17.37 -1.40 -2.83
CA CYS A 70 -18.15 -0.69 -1.83
C CYS A 70 -19.23 0.13 -2.54
N GLU A 71 -20.45 0.07 -2.03
CA GLU A 71 -21.51 1.00 -2.47
C GLU A 71 -21.07 2.42 -2.12
N SER A 72 -21.20 3.34 -3.08
CA SER A 72 -21.04 4.76 -2.82
C SER A 72 -22.15 5.17 -1.86
N ILE A 73 -21.81 5.34 -0.58
CA ILE A 73 -22.72 5.96 0.38
C ILE A 73 -22.72 7.46 0.03
N GLU A 74 -23.61 7.87 -0.87
CA GLU A 74 -23.92 9.29 -1.06
C GLU A 74 -24.57 9.80 0.22
N ILE A 75 -23.78 10.40 1.10
CA ILE A 75 -24.31 11.15 2.24
C ILE A 75 -24.87 12.46 1.66
N GLN A 76 -26.16 12.47 1.33
CA GLN A 76 -26.89 13.70 1.04
C GLN A 76 -26.86 14.57 2.31
N SER A 77 -26.19 15.72 2.20
CA SER A 77 -26.15 16.76 3.23
C SER A 77 -27.23 17.80 2.96
#